data_AF-A0A927V9A4-F1
#
_entry.id   AF-A0A927V9A4-F1
#
_cell.length_a   1.000
_cell.length_b   1.000
_cell.length_c   1.000
_cell.angle_alpha   90.00
_cell.angle_beta   90.00
_cell.angle_gamma   90.00
#
_symmetry.space_group_name_H-M   'P 1'
#
loop_
_entity.id
_entity.type
_entity.pdbx_description
1 polymer ?
#
loop_
_entity_poly.entity_id
_entity_poly.type
_entity_poly.pdbx_seq_one_letter_code
_entity_poly.pdbx_strand_id
1 'polypeptide(L)'
;MKNNFGKRIVSLFLAIMMVFCLGACSGGENETTTTTTPAEVETTTPAPTPGVLRLALNVMYNDADGAYYGNEVGDYIEVTENGQYTLTFDCDTQLSDDAKRSGIKALKNLTSIYIKDQDVTNGVAGKSALVSCDIKYDKIVVDGTEFTITITEPKNAIKTSGIFDTNDPFNSWDGSAVAEVESVDHVLNMTNLTNPKKVEVTFTLSNLVFE
;
A
#
# COMPACT_ATOMS: atom_id res chain seq x y z
N MET A 1 -10.75 29.74 -26.29
CA MET A 1 -12.05 29.64 -25.61
C MET A 1 -12.06 28.35 -24.80
N LYS A 2 -12.25 28.47 -23.48
CA LYS A 2 -12.40 27.35 -22.55
C LYS A 2 -13.74 26.67 -22.79
N ASN A 3 -13.81 25.35 -22.70
CA ASN A 3 -15.04 24.64 -22.31
C ASN A 3 -14.67 23.46 -21.41
N ASN A 4 -15.32 23.46 -20.26
CA ASN A 4 -15.28 22.49 -19.17
C ASN A 4 -16.28 21.33 -19.41
N PHE A 5 -16.23 20.38 -18.46
CA PHE A 5 -17.19 19.31 -18.14
C PHE A 5 -16.99 17.99 -18.91
N GLY A 6 -16.88 16.83 -18.27
CA GLY A 6 -17.07 16.48 -16.87
C GLY A 6 -16.77 14.99 -16.65
N LYS A 7 -16.39 14.67 -15.40
CA LYS A 7 -16.13 13.33 -14.86
C LYS A 7 -17.26 12.35 -15.21
N ARG A 8 -16.91 11.18 -15.74
CA ARG A 8 -17.85 10.06 -15.88
C ARG A 8 -17.77 9.18 -14.64
N ILE A 9 -18.89 9.09 -13.94
CA ILE A 9 -19.15 8.20 -12.82
C ILE A 9 -19.58 6.82 -13.34
N VAL A 10 -19.16 5.83 -12.56
CA VAL A 10 -19.34 4.37 -12.63
C VAL A 10 -20.80 3.95 -12.85
N SER A 11 -21.04 2.93 -13.69
CA SER A 11 -22.29 2.17 -13.73
C SER A 11 -22.09 0.81 -13.07
N LEU A 12 -22.77 0.61 -11.93
CA LEU A 12 -22.83 -0.63 -11.18
C LEU A 12 -24.11 -1.39 -11.60
N PHE A 13 -23.96 -2.63 -12.08
CA PHE A 13 -25.06 -3.59 -12.19
C PHE A 13 -25.20 -4.32 -10.86
N LEU A 14 -26.41 -4.30 -10.27
CA LEU A 14 -26.76 -5.20 -9.18
C LEU A 14 -28.05 -5.95 -9.54
N ALA A 15 -27.93 -7.26 -9.73
CA ALA A 15 -29.05 -8.19 -9.87
C ALA A 15 -29.48 -8.63 -8.46
N ILE A 16 -30.73 -8.40 -8.08
CA ILE A 16 -31.33 -8.95 -6.86
C ILE A 16 -32.28 -10.07 -7.25
N MET A 17 -31.95 -11.29 -6.81
CA MET A 17 -32.76 -12.49 -6.97
C MET A 17 -33.80 -12.52 -5.83
N MET A 18 -35.08 -12.27 -6.15
CA MET A 18 -36.19 -12.48 -5.22
C MET A 18 -36.61 -13.95 -5.23
N VAL A 19 -36.47 -14.62 -4.08
CA VAL A 19 -37.10 -15.92 -3.82
C VAL A 19 -38.46 -15.66 -3.18
N PHE A 20 -39.54 -16.00 -3.88
CA PHE A 20 -40.90 -16.01 -3.37
C PHE A 20 -41.13 -17.29 -2.55
N CYS A 21 -41.72 -17.16 -1.36
CA CYS A 21 -42.43 -18.24 -0.70
C CYS A 21 -43.79 -17.72 -0.20
N LEU A 22 -44.87 -18.34 -0.69
CA LEU A 22 -46.25 -18.00 -0.36
C LEU A 22 -46.62 -18.42 1.06
N GLY A 23 -47.33 -17.54 1.79
CA GLY A 23 -48.09 -17.88 2.98
C GLY A 23 -49.08 -16.76 3.30
N ALA A 24 -50.38 -17.02 3.13
CA ALA A 24 -51.47 -16.07 3.32
C ALA A 24 -51.89 -15.95 4.80
N CYS A 25 -52.05 -14.73 5.33
CA CYS A 25 -53.29 -14.26 5.98
C CYS A 25 -53.21 -12.78 6.42
N SER A 26 -54.35 -12.11 6.26
CA SER A 26 -54.84 -10.79 6.71
C SER A 26 -54.04 -9.89 7.65
N GLY A 27 -54.08 -8.59 7.36
CA GLY A 27 -53.93 -7.50 8.34
C GLY A 27 -53.10 -6.36 7.79
N GLY A 28 -53.73 -5.22 7.52
CA GLY A 28 -53.07 -4.07 6.89
C GLY A 28 -52.10 -3.36 7.81
N GLU A 29 -51.03 -2.83 7.21
CA GLU A 29 -50.27 -1.67 7.70
C GLU A 29 -49.53 -1.06 6.50
N ASN A 30 -49.54 0.26 6.44
CA ASN A 30 -49.01 1.07 5.34
C ASN A 30 -47.48 1.13 5.48
N GLU A 31 -46.78 0.15 4.93
CA GLU A 31 -45.33 0.03 5.08
C GLU A 31 -44.61 1.02 4.14
N THR A 32 -44.19 2.15 4.70
CA THR A 32 -43.36 3.13 4.01
C THR A 32 -41.98 2.51 3.82
N THR A 33 -41.68 2.07 2.59
CA THR A 33 -40.37 1.55 2.21
C THR A 33 -39.35 2.68 2.29
N THR A 34 -38.64 2.76 3.42
CA THR A 34 -37.50 3.66 3.57
C THR A 34 -36.32 2.99 2.92
N THR A 35 -35.99 3.38 1.69
CA THR A 35 -34.74 2.99 1.05
C THR A 35 -33.61 3.73 1.75
N THR A 36 -33.00 3.11 2.76
CA THR A 36 -31.70 3.53 3.28
C THR A 36 -30.63 3.13 2.28
N THR A 37 -30.17 4.09 1.48
CA THR A 37 -28.88 4.00 0.79
C THR A 37 -27.81 3.73 1.85
N PRO A 38 -26.95 2.69 1.72
CA PRO A 38 -25.81 2.53 2.61
C PRO A 38 -24.93 3.78 2.43
N ALA A 39 -24.65 4.47 3.53
CA ALA A 39 -23.67 5.54 3.53
C ALA A 39 -22.33 4.95 3.08
N GLU A 40 -21.79 5.48 1.99
CA GLU A 40 -20.39 5.32 1.63
C GLU A 40 -19.59 5.87 2.81
N VAL A 41 -18.91 4.97 3.55
CA VAL A 41 -17.96 5.38 4.58
C VAL A 41 -16.80 6.00 3.81
N GLU A 42 -16.83 7.32 3.63
CA GLU A 42 -15.62 8.06 3.31
C GLU A 42 -14.64 7.81 4.45
N THR A 43 -13.68 6.91 4.24
CA THR A 43 -12.47 6.84 5.05
C THR A 43 -11.70 8.12 4.77
N THR A 44 -12.02 9.18 5.50
CA THR A 44 -11.28 10.44 5.43
C THR A 44 -9.88 10.17 5.97
N THR A 45 -8.88 10.10 5.09
CA THR A 45 -7.48 10.13 5.49
C THR A 45 -7.25 11.37 6.35
N PRO A 46 -6.69 11.24 7.57
CA PRO A 46 -6.47 12.38 8.44
C PRO A 46 -5.56 13.39 7.75
N ALA A 47 -5.81 14.68 7.97
CA ALA A 47 -4.91 15.73 7.48
C ALA A 47 -3.48 15.50 8.02
N PRO A 48 -2.45 16.02 7.33
CA PRO A 48 -1.08 15.94 7.81
C PRO A 48 -0.97 16.64 9.16
N THR A 49 -0.28 16.00 10.10
CA THR A 49 -0.02 16.59 11.42
C THR A 49 1.38 17.21 11.40
N PRO A 50 1.55 18.51 11.74
CA PRO A 50 2.87 19.12 11.82
C PRO A 50 3.82 18.33 12.73
N GLY A 51 5.06 18.10 12.28
CA GLY A 51 6.06 17.33 13.02
C GLY A 51 5.82 15.82 13.08
N VAL A 52 4.89 15.30 12.25
CA VAL A 52 4.63 13.86 12.12
C VAL A 52 4.84 13.45 10.68
N LEU A 53 5.63 12.40 10.46
CA LEU A 53 5.77 11.72 9.19
C LEU A 53 5.06 10.37 9.27
N ARG A 54 4.16 10.09 8.32
CA ARG A 54 3.49 8.78 8.23
C ARG A 54 4.19 7.92 7.18
N LEU A 55 4.80 6.83 7.61
CA LEU A 55 5.52 5.92 6.70
C LEU A 55 4.77 4.60 6.57
N ALA A 56 4.65 4.10 5.34
CA ALA A 56 4.07 2.79 5.05
C ALA A 56 4.92 2.03 4.03
N LEU A 57 4.82 0.70 4.03
CA LEU A 57 5.31 -0.11 2.92
C LEU A 57 4.35 0.00 1.74
N ASN A 58 4.91 0.24 0.58
CA ASN A 58 4.25 0.20 -0.71
C ASN A 58 4.73 -1.04 -1.44
N VAL A 59 3.79 -1.85 -1.92
CA VAL A 59 4.05 -3.09 -2.66
C VAL A 59 3.52 -2.90 -4.07
N MET A 60 4.43 -2.66 -5.00
CA MET A 60 4.09 -2.45 -6.40
C MET A 60 4.17 -3.77 -7.16
N TYR A 61 3.04 -4.22 -7.68
CA TYR A 61 2.90 -5.43 -8.47
C TYR A 61 3.12 -5.15 -9.96
N ASN A 62 3.77 -6.11 -10.63
CA ASN A 62 3.91 -6.19 -12.08
C ASN A 62 3.64 -7.63 -12.50
N ASP A 63 2.40 -8.06 -12.26
CA ASP A 63 1.96 -9.43 -12.50
C ASP A 63 1.20 -9.52 -13.82
N ALA A 64 1.94 -9.82 -14.89
CA ALA A 64 1.35 -10.02 -16.20
C ALA A 64 0.48 -11.29 -16.26
N ASP A 65 0.79 -12.32 -15.47
CA ASP A 65 0.04 -13.56 -15.45
C ASP A 65 -1.33 -13.36 -14.76
N GLY A 66 -1.34 -12.60 -13.66
CA GLY A 66 -2.57 -12.20 -12.93
C GLY A 66 -3.27 -10.96 -13.48
N ALA A 67 -2.69 -10.30 -14.50
CA ALA A 67 -3.12 -9.01 -15.04
C ALA A 67 -3.33 -7.93 -13.95
N TYR A 68 -2.39 -7.86 -12.99
CA TYR A 68 -2.42 -6.91 -11.90
C TYR A 68 -1.18 -6.01 -11.87
N TYR A 69 -1.40 -4.71 -12.02
CA TYR A 69 -0.38 -3.67 -12.07
C TYR A 69 -0.75 -2.54 -11.09
N GLY A 70 -0.78 -2.88 -9.80
CA GLY A 70 -1.23 -1.99 -8.74
C GLY A 70 -0.16 -1.73 -7.69
N ASN A 71 -0.41 -0.72 -6.86
CA ASN A 71 0.43 -0.38 -5.71
C ASN A 71 -0.41 -0.56 -4.45
N GLU A 72 -0.19 -1.68 -3.76
CA GLU A 72 -0.80 -1.95 -2.46
C GLU A 72 -0.02 -1.20 -1.37
N VAL A 73 -0.72 -0.85 -0.30
CA VAL A 73 -0.15 -0.03 0.78
C VAL A 73 -0.47 -0.68 2.12
N GLY A 74 0.56 -0.91 2.92
CA GLY A 74 0.40 -1.45 4.28
C GLY A 74 -0.05 -0.39 5.28
N ASP A 75 -0.22 -0.81 6.52
CA ASP A 75 -0.45 0.11 7.62
C ASP A 75 0.74 1.05 7.81
N TYR A 76 0.44 2.30 8.17
CA TYR A 76 1.46 3.29 8.43
C TYR A 76 1.85 3.33 9.90
N ILE A 77 3.06 3.82 10.17
CA ILE A 77 3.52 4.26 11.50
C ILE A 77 3.63 5.79 11.52
N GLU A 78 3.52 6.38 12.70
CA GLU A 78 3.85 7.79 12.91
C GLU A 78 5.29 7.92 13.44
N VAL A 79 6.08 8.71 12.74
CA VAL A 79 7.48 9.02 13.06
C VAL A 79 7.57 10.47 13.47
N THR A 80 8.17 10.72 14.63
CA THR A 80 8.34 12.08 15.20
C THR A 80 9.77 12.41 15.58
N GLU A 81 10.69 11.43 15.53
CA GLU A 81 12.08 11.59 15.95
C GLU A 81 13.00 10.59 15.23
N ASN A 82 14.31 10.70 15.47
CA ASN A 82 15.26 9.66 15.06
C ASN A 82 14.98 8.38 15.86
N GLY A 83 15.19 7.22 15.26
CA GLY A 83 14.97 5.96 15.96
C GLY A 83 14.90 4.76 15.04
N GLN A 84 14.74 3.59 15.67
CA GLN A 84 14.48 2.35 14.96
C GLN A 84 12.97 2.11 14.88
N TYR A 85 12.53 1.71 13.69
CA TYR A 85 11.14 1.48 13.36
C TYR A 85 10.99 0.16 12.61
N THR A 86 9.79 -0.41 12.64
CA THR A 86 9.45 -1.59 11.86
C THR A 86 8.15 -1.34 11.12
N LEU A 87 8.14 -1.66 9.83
CA LEU A 87 6.94 -1.72 9.01
C LEU A 87 6.65 -3.16 8.61
N THR A 88 5.38 -3.45 8.36
CA THR A 88 4.93 -4.77 7.95
C THR A 88 3.93 -4.66 6.81
N PHE A 89 4.04 -5.56 5.84
CA PHE A 89 2.99 -5.83 4.87
C PHE A 89 2.60 -7.31 4.94
N ASP A 90 1.31 -7.62 4.98
CA ASP A 90 0.74 -8.97 5.01
C ASP A 90 -0.37 -9.11 3.95
N CYS A 91 -0.13 -9.97 2.96
CA CYS A 91 -1.08 -10.22 1.88
C CYS A 91 -2.47 -10.68 2.36
N ASP A 92 -2.56 -11.39 3.49
CA ASP A 92 -3.83 -11.94 3.96
C ASP A 92 -4.76 -10.84 4.51
N THR A 93 -4.20 -9.73 4.99
CA THR A 93 -4.97 -8.64 5.62
C THR A 93 -4.97 -7.35 4.82
N GLN A 94 -3.93 -7.07 4.05
CA GLN A 94 -3.68 -5.74 3.46
C GLN A 94 -3.81 -5.68 1.93
N LEU A 95 -4.07 -6.80 1.24
CA LEU A 95 -4.43 -6.72 -0.18
C LEU A 95 -5.80 -6.07 -0.37
N SER A 96 -5.87 -5.13 -1.31
CA SER A 96 -7.11 -4.59 -1.83
C SER A 96 -8.03 -5.67 -2.42
N ASP A 97 -9.33 -5.37 -2.50
CA ASP A 97 -10.29 -6.25 -3.16
C ASP A 97 -9.95 -6.44 -4.66
N ASP A 98 -9.33 -5.44 -5.29
CA ASP A 98 -8.94 -5.49 -6.69
C ASP A 98 -7.80 -6.49 -6.90
N ALA A 99 -6.75 -6.42 -6.08
CA ALA A 99 -5.67 -7.40 -6.09
C ALA A 99 -6.18 -8.82 -5.83
N LYS A 100 -7.04 -8.99 -4.82
CA LYS A 100 -7.66 -10.30 -4.49
C LYS A 100 -8.48 -10.84 -5.66
N ARG A 101 -9.27 -10.00 -6.34
CA ARG A 101 -10.05 -10.40 -7.53
C ARG A 101 -9.16 -10.77 -8.72
N SER A 102 -8.01 -10.12 -8.86
CA SER A 102 -6.98 -10.50 -9.85
C SER A 102 -6.18 -11.75 -9.45
N GLY A 103 -6.46 -12.35 -8.29
CA GLY A 103 -5.86 -13.61 -7.87
C GLY A 103 -4.53 -13.45 -7.14
N ILE A 104 -4.14 -12.23 -6.77
CA ILE A 104 -2.95 -11.97 -5.95
C ILE A 104 -3.14 -12.60 -4.57
N LYS A 105 -2.13 -13.35 -4.14
CA LYS A 105 -2.10 -14.08 -2.84
C LYS A 105 -0.72 -14.05 -2.17
N ALA A 106 0.28 -13.49 -2.82
CA ALA A 106 1.67 -13.56 -2.42
C ALA A 106 2.44 -12.32 -2.91
N LEU A 107 3.59 -12.09 -2.29
CA LEU A 107 4.62 -11.12 -2.67
C LEU A 107 5.44 -11.67 -3.84
N LYS A 108 4.78 -11.84 -4.98
CA LYS A 108 5.32 -12.44 -6.20
C LYS A 108 5.02 -11.55 -7.39
N ASN A 109 5.88 -11.59 -8.41
CA ASN A 109 5.76 -10.79 -9.62
C ASN A 109 5.66 -9.29 -9.30
N LEU A 110 6.61 -8.81 -8.49
CA LEU A 110 6.63 -7.44 -7.99
C LEU A 110 7.48 -6.55 -8.90
N THR A 111 7.22 -5.26 -8.95
CA THR A 111 8.27 -4.31 -9.33
C THR A 111 9.11 -3.95 -8.11
N SER A 112 8.47 -3.65 -6.98
CA SER A 112 9.18 -3.18 -5.79
C SER A 112 8.37 -3.34 -4.51
N ILE A 113 9.10 -3.37 -3.39
CA ILE A 113 8.59 -3.11 -2.05
C ILE A 113 9.46 -2.02 -1.45
N TYR A 114 8.84 -0.91 -1.06
CA TYR A 114 9.57 0.28 -0.63
C TYR A 114 8.82 1.07 0.44
N ILE A 115 9.55 1.88 1.21
CA ILE A 115 8.97 2.74 2.25
C ILE A 115 8.71 4.11 1.64
N LYS A 116 7.50 4.62 1.82
CA LYS A 116 7.13 5.94 1.31
C LYS A 116 6.24 6.67 2.29
N ASP A 117 6.29 7.99 2.21
CA ASP A 117 5.36 8.90 2.86
C ASP A 117 3.91 8.62 2.42
N GLN A 118 3.08 8.29 3.41
CA GLN A 118 1.68 7.93 3.24
C GLN A 118 0.82 9.13 2.82
N ASP A 119 1.11 10.33 3.32
CA ASP A 119 0.34 11.53 2.98
C ASP A 119 0.62 11.92 1.52
N VAL A 120 1.85 11.70 1.03
CA VAL A 120 2.16 11.84 -0.41
C VAL A 120 1.51 10.75 -1.24
N THR A 121 1.52 9.50 -0.76
CA THR A 121 0.89 8.36 -1.45
C THR A 121 -0.61 8.57 -1.64
N ASN A 122 -1.29 9.13 -0.65
CA ASN A 122 -2.71 9.44 -0.71
C ASN A 122 -3.03 10.77 -1.43
N GLY A 123 -2.01 11.50 -1.91
CA GLY A 123 -2.19 12.78 -2.59
C GLY A 123 -2.63 13.92 -1.66
N VAL A 124 -2.50 13.74 -0.35
CA VAL A 124 -2.78 14.76 0.67
C VAL A 124 -1.68 15.83 0.67
N ALA A 125 -0.44 15.41 0.42
CA ALA A 125 0.72 16.29 0.26
C ALA A 125 1.43 16.06 -1.08
N GLY A 126 2.06 17.10 -1.63
CA GLY A 126 2.87 16.96 -2.85
C GLY A 126 4.34 16.57 -2.57
N LYS A 127 4.78 16.71 -1.32
CA LYS A 127 6.13 16.45 -0.80
C LYS A 127 6.04 16.03 0.66
N SER A 128 7.09 15.38 1.15
CA SER A 128 7.23 15.11 2.58
C SER A 128 7.60 16.37 3.33
N ALA A 129 7.04 16.58 4.52
CA ALA A 129 7.33 17.72 5.38
C ALA A 129 8.68 17.56 6.11
N LEU A 130 9.75 17.32 5.35
CA LEU A 130 11.09 17.04 5.84
C LEU A 130 12.14 17.89 5.13
N VAL A 131 13.10 18.40 5.90
CA VAL A 131 14.33 19.01 5.39
C VAL A 131 15.40 17.96 5.10
N SER A 132 15.54 16.97 6.00
CA SER A 132 16.51 15.88 5.86
C SER A 132 16.04 14.62 6.58
N CYS A 133 16.46 13.46 6.08
CA CYS A 133 16.34 12.18 6.75
C CYS A 133 17.23 11.15 6.06
N ASP A 134 18.02 10.42 6.84
CA ASP A 134 18.76 9.25 6.38
C ASP A 134 18.13 7.97 6.92
N ILE A 135 18.22 6.90 6.14
CA ILE A 135 17.72 5.57 6.47
C ILE A 135 18.83 4.53 6.37
N LYS A 136 18.83 3.57 7.29
CA LYS A 136 19.61 2.33 7.22
C LYS A 136 18.70 1.13 7.50
N TYR A 137 18.82 0.07 6.70
CA TYR A 137 18.15 -1.20 6.98
C TYR A 137 18.91 -1.98 8.05
N ASP A 138 18.17 -2.40 9.07
CA ASP A 138 18.71 -3.18 10.20
C ASP A 138 18.36 -4.66 10.05
N LYS A 139 17.12 -4.95 9.63
CA LYS A 139 16.62 -6.31 9.49
C LYS A 139 15.49 -6.38 8.46
N ILE A 140 15.51 -7.42 7.63
CA ILE A 140 14.41 -7.72 6.71
C ILE A 140 14.04 -9.18 6.86
N VAL A 141 12.76 -9.45 7.12
CA VAL A 141 12.22 -10.79 7.32
C VAL A 141 11.04 -10.99 6.38
N VAL A 142 11.03 -12.09 5.64
CA VAL A 142 9.90 -12.51 4.82
C VAL A 142 9.43 -13.88 5.28
N ASP A 143 8.17 -14.01 5.67
CA ASP A 143 7.58 -15.24 6.22
C ASP A 143 8.46 -15.91 7.29
N GLY A 144 9.05 -15.10 8.17
CA GLY A 144 9.97 -15.57 9.23
C GLY A 144 11.39 -15.90 8.78
N THR A 145 11.69 -15.84 7.48
CA THR A 145 13.04 -16.01 6.93
C THR A 145 13.74 -14.68 6.85
N GLU A 146 14.89 -14.55 7.50
CA GLU A 146 15.73 -13.35 7.44
C GLU A 146 16.49 -13.27 6.11
N PHE A 147 16.45 -12.10 5.47
CA PHE A 147 17.10 -11.83 4.20
C PHE A 147 18.42 -11.09 4.42
N THR A 148 19.40 -11.32 3.56
CA THR A 148 20.73 -10.73 3.65
C THR A 148 20.72 -9.31 3.12
N ILE A 149 20.91 -8.31 4.00
CA ILE A 149 21.02 -6.90 3.62
C ILE A 149 22.37 -6.64 2.94
N THR A 150 22.34 -6.05 1.74
CA THR A 150 23.52 -5.75 0.91
C THR A 150 23.98 -4.29 1.01
N ILE A 151 23.10 -3.39 1.47
CA ILE A 151 23.39 -1.97 1.68
C ILE A 151 23.48 -1.70 3.18
N THR A 152 24.70 -1.59 3.70
CA THR A 152 24.96 -1.51 5.15
C THR A 152 25.18 -0.09 5.68
N GLU A 153 25.42 0.86 4.78
CA GLU A 153 25.62 2.27 5.12
C GLU A 153 24.30 3.05 5.04
N PRO A 154 24.08 4.04 5.93
CA PRO A 154 22.95 4.94 5.81
C PRO A 154 22.95 5.68 4.46
N LYS A 155 21.75 5.92 3.93
CA LYS A 155 21.53 6.70 2.71
C LYS A 155 20.44 7.75 2.93
N ASN A 156 20.43 8.78 2.10
CA ASN A 156 19.35 9.76 2.09
C ASN A 156 18.02 9.07 1.71
N ALA A 157 16.99 9.28 2.52
CA ALA A 157 15.64 8.75 2.31
C ALA A 157 14.74 9.67 1.45
N ILE A 158 15.16 10.92 1.24
CA ILE A 158 14.39 11.93 0.50
C ILE A 158 14.93 12.03 -0.93
N LYS A 159 14.08 11.71 -1.91
CA LYS A 159 14.38 11.89 -3.33
C LYS A 159 14.53 13.37 -3.67
N THR A 160 15.17 13.68 -4.80
CA THR A 160 15.32 15.07 -5.29
C THR A 160 14.00 15.80 -5.51
N SER A 161 12.88 15.07 -5.64
CA SER A 161 11.52 15.60 -5.66
C SER A 161 11.05 16.18 -4.32
N GLY A 162 11.73 15.88 -3.22
CA GLY A 162 11.33 16.21 -1.85
C GLY A 162 10.39 15.19 -1.20
N ILE A 163 10.32 13.97 -1.72
CA ILE A 163 9.47 12.90 -1.19
C ILE A 163 10.35 11.90 -0.45
N PHE A 164 9.96 11.54 0.77
CA PHE A 164 10.47 10.34 1.44
C PHE A 164 9.96 9.12 0.66
N ASP A 165 10.87 8.49 -0.07
CA ASP A 165 10.62 7.33 -0.91
C ASP A 165 11.95 6.61 -1.06
N THR A 166 12.08 5.47 -0.39
CA THR A 166 13.36 4.78 -0.27
C THR A 166 13.75 4.06 -1.55
N ASN A 167 12.80 3.78 -2.44
CA ASN A 167 12.98 2.99 -3.67
C ASN A 167 13.40 1.53 -3.43
N ASP A 168 13.54 1.07 -2.20
CA ASP A 168 13.97 -0.26 -1.78
C ASP A 168 13.37 -0.55 -0.39
N PRO A 169 13.45 -1.75 0.20
CA PRO A 169 14.55 -2.71 0.04
C PRO A 169 14.44 -3.68 -1.15
N PHE A 170 13.28 -3.84 -1.77
CA PHE A 170 13.10 -4.71 -2.95
C PHE A 170 12.81 -3.86 -4.18
N ASN A 171 13.61 -3.97 -5.24
CA ASN A 171 13.38 -3.22 -6.47
C ASN A 171 13.99 -3.93 -7.70
N SER A 172 13.19 -4.02 -8.77
CA SER A 172 13.53 -4.64 -10.04
C SER A 172 14.25 -3.73 -11.05
N TRP A 173 14.33 -2.42 -10.77
CA TRP A 173 14.95 -1.39 -11.62
C TRP A 173 16.36 -1.05 -11.18
N ASP A 174 16.48 -0.48 -9.98
CA ASP A 174 17.74 0.10 -9.47
C ASP A 174 18.54 -0.86 -8.59
N GLY A 175 18.05 -2.10 -8.45
CA GLY A 175 18.61 -3.12 -7.57
C GLY A 175 18.00 -3.11 -6.18
N SER A 176 18.13 -4.23 -5.48
CA SER A 176 17.57 -4.44 -4.14
C SER A 176 18.63 -4.26 -3.06
N ALA A 177 18.19 -3.84 -1.88
CA ALA A 177 19.00 -3.83 -0.66
C ALA A 177 19.08 -5.21 0.01
N VAL A 178 18.56 -6.25 -0.64
CA VAL A 178 18.59 -7.66 -0.21
C VAL A 178 19.14 -8.57 -1.30
N ALA A 179 19.70 -9.72 -0.92
CA ALA A 179 20.34 -10.65 -1.85
C ALA A 179 19.40 -11.72 -2.44
N GLU A 180 18.36 -12.12 -1.72
CA GLU A 180 17.52 -13.28 -2.03
C GLU A 180 16.40 -12.98 -3.03
N VAL A 181 16.76 -12.27 -4.12
CA VAL A 181 15.84 -11.85 -5.17
C VAL A 181 16.43 -12.10 -6.55
N GLU A 182 15.55 -12.34 -7.51
CA GLU A 182 15.85 -12.31 -8.93
C GLU A 182 14.94 -11.29 -9.60
N SER A 183 15.47 -10.58 -10.60
CA SER A 183 14.73 -9.61 -11.40
C SER A 183 14.96 -9.88 -12.88
N VAL A 184 13.87 -10.03 -13.63
CA VAL A 184 13.88 -10.17 -15.09
C VAL A 184 12.77 -9.27 -15.63
N ASP A 185 13.07 -8.44 -16.63
CA ASP A 185 12.11 -7.54 -17.29
C ASP A 185 11.24 -6.71 -16.31
N HIS A 186 11.87 -6.20 -15.25
CA HIS A 186 11.23 -5.42 -14.18
C HIS A 186 10.16 -6.18 -13.38
N VAL A 187 10.31 -7.50 -13.33
CA VAL A 187 9.55 -8.41 -12.48
C VAL A 187 10.53 -9.07 -11.51
N LEU A 188 10.35 -8.76 -10.22
CA LEU A 188 11.12 -9.26 -9.10
C LEU A 188 10.38 -10.40 -8.40
N ASN A 189 11.12 -11.46 -8.11
CA ASN A 189 10.69 -12.59 -7.31
C ASN A 189 11.74 -12.90 -6.23
N MET A 190 11.27 -13.38 -5.08
CA MET A 190 12.14 -13.87 -4.02
C MET A 190 12.56 -15.31 -4.33
N THR A 191 13.83 -15.65 -4.21
CA THR A 191 14.37 -16.92 -4.73
C THR A 191 14.33 -18.08 -3.74
N ASN A 192 14.22 -17.78 -2.44
CA ASN A 192 14.23 -18.75 -1.33
C ASN A 192 12.82 -19.11 -0.82
N LEU A 193 11.76 -18.52 -1.38
CA LEU A 193 10.37 -18.70 -0.93
C LEU A 193 9.43 -18.92 -2.11
N THR A 194 8.48 -19.86 -1.99
CA THR A 194 7.58 -20.20 -3.09
C THR A 194 6.37 -19.28 -3.21
N ASN A 195 5.76 -18.90 -2.08
CA ASN A 195 4.59 -18.02 -2.01
C ASN A 195 4.68 -17.11 -0.79
N PRO A 196 5.69 -16.22 -0.73
CA PRO A 196 5.88 -15.31 0.40
C PRO A 196 4.62 -14.46 0.61
N LYS A 197 4.18 -14.24 1.85
CA LYS A 197 2.97 -13.45 2.13
C LYS A 197 3.22 -12.21 2.97
N LYS A 198 4.17 -12.29 3.89
CA LYS A 198 4.42 -11.26 4.88
C LYS A 198 5.86 -10.80 4.77
N VAL A 199 6.06 -9.49 4.78
CA VAL A 199 7.38 -8.86 4.89
C VAL A 199 7.40 -7.92 6.09
N GLU A 200 8.49 -7.95 6.83
CA GLU A 200 8.79 -7.07 7.95
C GLU A 200 10.13 -6.38 7.67
N VAL A 201 10.12 -5.05 7.69
CA VAL A 201 11.31 -4.22 7.42
C VAL A 201 11.60 -3.39 8.66
N THR A 202 12.68 -3.70 9.35
CA THR A 202 13.23 -2.91 10.46
C THR A 202 14.35 -2.03 9.96
N PHE A 203 14.27 -0.74 10.28
CA PHE A 203 15.19 0.28 9.81
C PHE A 203 15.41 1.35 10.87
N THR A 204 16.56 2.02 10.79
CA THR A 204 16.89 3.17 11.62
C THR A 204 16.84 4.44 10.79
N LEU A 205 16.09 5.42 11.29
CA LEU A 205 16.09 6.80 10.80
C LEU A 205 17.06 7.64 11.62
N SER A 206 17.84 8.45 10.91
CA SER A 206 18.79 9.40 11.49
C SER A 206 18.75 10.72 10.72
N ASN A 207 19.30 11.78 11.30
CA ASN A 207 19.28 13.12 10.70
C ASN A 207 17.87 13.60 10.29
N LEU A 208 16.83 13.14 10.99
CA LEU A 208 15.45 13.54 10.76
C LEU A 208 15.25 14.99 11.19
N VAL A 209 14.87 15.84 10.23
CA VAL A 209 14.55 17.25 10.46
C VAL A 209 13.25 17.55 9.72
N PHE A 210 12.23 17.94 10.47
CA PHE A 210 10.95 18.42 9.92
C PHE A 210 11.06 19.87 9.45
N GLU A 211 10.19 20.26 8.51
CA GLU A 211 10.02 21.66 8.08
C GLU A 211 9.43 22.58 9.17
#